data_AF-A0A1H0FVN4-F1
#
_entry.id   AF-A0A1H0FVN4-F1
#
_cell.length_a   1.000
_cell.length_b   1.000
_cell.length_c   1.000
_cell.angle_alpha   90.00
_cell.angle_beta   90.00
_cell.angle_gamma   90.00
#
_symmetry.space_group_name_H-M   'P 1'
#
loop_
_entity.id
_entity.type
_entity.pdbx_description
1 polymer ?
#
loop_
_entity_poly.entity_id
_entity_poly.type
_entity_poly.pdbx_seq_one_letter_code
_entity_poly.pdbx_strand_id
1 'polypeptide(L)'
;MDNLLAWFVTGKEPPSRVLVLEVDGSFHMEVSQWNDDLRRSRRIMTRDRVVVRCSAYELRHEMPEVARDLIALGVPGRVPDSAA
;
A
#
# COMPACT_ATOMS: atom_id res chain seq x y z
N MET A 1 3.26 1.21 -16.42
CA MET A 1 2.42 1.70 -15.30
C MET A 1 3.23 1.41 -14.06
N ASP A 2 3.86 2.45 -13.53
CA ASP A 2 4.90 2.32 -12.53
C ASP A 2 4.25 2.42 -11.15
N ASN A 3 3.75 1.28 -10.64
CA ASN A 3 3.29 1.20 -9.27
C ASN A 3 4.52 1.28 -8.38
N LEU A 4 4.62 2.34 -7.58
CA LEU A 4 5.68 2.45 -6.58
C LEU A 4 5.35 1.49 -5.45
N LEU A 5 6.18 0.46 -5.25
CA LEU A 5 6.07 -0.45 -4.12
C LEU A 5 6.93 0.10 -2.98
N ALA A 6 6.29 0.57 -1.92
CA ALA A 6 6.95 0.86 -0.66
C ALA A 6 6.89 -0.38 0.25
N TRP A 7 8.05 -0.78 0.77
CA TRP A 7 8.19 -1.95 1.63
C TRP A 7 8.34 -1.50 3.08
N PHE A 8 7.48 -1.99 3.96
CA PHE A 8 7.57 -1.76 5.40
C PHE A 8 7.76 -3.09 6.14
N VAL A 9 8.83 -3.17 6.93
CA VAL A 9 9.13 -4.35 7.74
C VAL A 9 8.62 -4.11 9.16
N THR A 10 7.68 -4.93 9.62
CA THR A 10 7.14 -4.86 10.99
C THR A 10 7.80 -5.93 11.87
N GLY A 11 8.52 -5.50 12.92
CA GLY A 11 8.95 -6.39 14.01
C GLY A 11 10.22 -7.24 13.77
N LYS A 12 10.75 -7.79 14.88
CA LYS A 12 12.10 -8.34 15.13
C LYS A 12 12.67 -9.27 14.05
N GLU A 13 14.00 -9.26 13.94
CA GLU A 13 14.75 -10.00 12.91
C GLU A 13 14.83 -11.52 13.17
N PRO A 14 14.54 -12.37 12.17
CA PRO A 14 13.96 -12.03 10.88
C PRO A 14 12.43 -11.77 11.00
N PRO A 15 11.90 -10.77 10.30
CA PRO A 15 10.48 -10.44 10.36
C PRO A 15 9.65 -11.62 9.86
N SER A 16 8.71 -12.07 10.69
CA SER A 16 7.80 -13.16 10.33
C SER A 16 6.72 -12.75 9.33
N ARG A 17 6.58 -11.46 9.03
CA ARG A 17 5.60 -10.91 8.09
C ARG A 17 6.10 -9.62 7.45
N VAL A 18 5.81 -9.44 6.17
CA VAL A 18 6.13 -8.23 5.40
C VAL A 18 4.86 -7.45 5.09
N LEU A 19 4.87 -6.15 5.32
CA LEU A 19 3.81 -5.25 4.87
C LEU A 19 4.28 -4.48 3.63
N VAL A 20 3.40 -4.39 2.63
CA VAL A 20 3.65 -3.69 1.38
C VAL A 20 2.56 -2.66 1.21
N LEU A 21 2.96 -1.41 1.01
CA LEU A 21 2.07 -0.39 0.49
C LEU A 21 2.29 -0.28 -1.01
N GLU A 22 1.25 -0.57 -1.76
CA GLU A 22 1.22 -0.37 -3.20
C GLU A 22 0.46 0.91 -3.52
N VAL A 23 1.14 1.82 -4.24
CA VAL A 23 0.55 3.07 -4.70
C VAL A 23 0.14 2.94 -6.15
N ASP A 24 -1.17 3.06 -6.41
CA ASP A 24 -1.73 3.05 -7.76
C ASP A 24 -1.70 4.47 -8.36
N GLY A 25 -0.92 4.64 -9.43
CA GLY A 25 -0.65 5.93 -10.04
C GLY A 25 -1.69 6.41 -11.04
N SER A 26 -2.56 5.54 -11.58
CA SER A 26 -3.41 5.90 -12.72
C SER A 26 -4.69 5.07 -12.82
N PHE A 27 -5.78 5.75 -13.20
CA PHE A 27 -7.07 5.14 -13.53
C PHE A 27 -6.92 4.05 -14.59
N HIS A 28 -7.29 2.81 -14.25
CA HIS A 28 -7.51 1.74 -15.23
C HIS A 28 -8.76 2.05 -16.05
N MET A 29 -8.62 2.93 -17.05
CA MET A 29 -9.75 3.37 -17.88
C MET A 29 -10.25 2.28 -18.82
N GLU A 30 -9.41 1.27 -19.10
CA GLU A 30 -9.75 0.15 -19.97
C GLU A 30 -9.94 -1.15 -19.17
N VAL A 31 -10.92 -1.96 -19.56
CA VAL A 31 -11.23 -3.26 -18.94
C VAL A 31 -10.03 -4.22 -18.99
N SER A 32 -9.20 -4.14 -20.02
CA SER A 32 -7.97 -4.93 -20.13
C SER A 32 -6.97 -4.59 -19.02
N GLN A 33 -6.78 -3.30 -18.73
CA GLN A 33 -5.90 -2.81 -17.68
C GLN A 33 -6.41 -3.20 -16.29
N TRP A 34 -7.73 -3.12 -16.08
CA TRP A 34 -8.36 -3.62 -14.86
C TRP A 34 -8.13 -5.12 -14.66
N ASN A 35 -8.29 -5.92 -15.72
CA ASN A 35 -8.05 -7.36 -15.65
C ASN A 35 -6.58 -7.69 -15.35
N ASP A 36 -5.64 -6.92 -15.91
CA ASP A 36 -4.21 -7.09 -15.63
C ASP A 36 -3.86 -6.71 -14.20
N ASP A 37 -4.48 -5.66 -13.66
CA ASP A 37 -4.34 -5.28 -12.26
C ASP A 37 -4.82 -6.37 -11.31
N LEU A 38 -6.02 -6.92 -11.55
CA LEU A 38 -6.55 -8.04 -10.76
C LEU A 38 -5.63 -9.27 -10.80
N ARG A 39 -5.07 -9.59 -11.98
CA ARG A 39 -4.10 -10.69 -12.13
C ARG A 39 -2.81 -10.42 -11.36
N ARG A 40 -2.30 -9.19 -11.42
CA ARG A 40 -1.08 -8.79 -10.72
C ARG A 40 -1.29 -8.81 -9.21
N SER A 41 -2.36 -8.19 -8.72
CA SER A 41 -2.76 -8.19 -7.31
C SER A 41 -2.84 -9.62 -6.75
N ARG A 42 -3.46 -10.55 -7.48
CA ARG A 42 -3.50 -11.96 -7.08
C ARG A 42 -2.12 -12.61 -6.99
N ARG A 43 -1.19 -12.30 -7.90
CA ARG A 43 0.15 -12.93 -7.96
C ARG A 43 1.10 -12.44 -6.88
N ILE A 44 0.89 -11.25 -6.32
CA ILE A 44 1.77 -10.68 -5.30
C ILE A 44 1.37 -11.07 -3.86
N MET A 45 0.23 -11.76 -3.69
CA MET A 45 -0.21 -12.27 -2.39
C MET A 45 0.60 -13.50 -1.99
N THR A 46 1.09 -13.51 -0.76
CA THR A 46 1.70 -14.69 -0.12
C THR A 46 1.18 -14.81 1.31
N ARG A 47 1.34 -15.98 1.95
CA ARG A 47 0.90 -16.20 3.34
C ARG A 47 1.47 -15.17 4.31
N ASP A 48 2.71 -14.75 4.07
CA ASP A 48 3.48 -13.90 4.99
C ASP A 48 3.57 -12.45 4.51
N ARG A 49 2.74 -12.05 3.55
CA ARG A 49 2.68 -10.68 3.03
C ARG A 49 1.30 -10.07 3.22
N VAL A 50 1.26 -8.88 3.81
CA VAL A 50 0.09 -7.99 3.79
C VAL A 50 0.31 -6.95 2.71
N VAL A 51 -0.59 -6.88 1.74
CA VAL A 51 -0.56 -5.81 0.73
C VAL A 51 -1.72 -4.87 1.01
N VAL A 52 -1.37 -3.62 1.33
CA VAL A 52 -2.30 -2.50 1.41
C VAL A 52 -2.16 -1.71 0.11
N ARG A 53 -3.28 -1.32 -0.49
CA ARG A 53 -3.29 -0.51 -1.71
C ARG A 53 -3.91 0.84 -1.41
N CYS A 54 -3.34 1.90 -1.96
CA CYS A 54 -3.95 3.22 -2.02
C CYS A 54 -3.66 3.85 -3.38
N SER A 55 -4.48 4.79 -3.80
CA SER A 55 -4.20 5.63 -4.96
C SER A 55 -3.12 6.67 -4.66
N ALA A 56 -2.47 7.16 -5.72
CA ALA A 56 -1.62 8.34 -5.63
C ALA A 56 -2.40 9.59 -5.18
N TYR A 57 -3.72 9.61 -5.38
CA TYR A 57 -4.60 10.66 -4.88
C TYR A 57 -4.71 10.59 -3.35
N GLU A 58 -5.05 9.42 -2.79
CA GLU A 58 -5.13 9.21 -1.34
C GLU A 58 -3.80 9.55 -0.67
N LEU A 59 -2.67 9.12 -1.26
CA LEU A 59 -1.37 9.42 -0.68
C LEU A 59 -1.04 10.93 -0.65
N ARG A 60 -1.59 11.73 -1.56
CA ARG A 60 -1.35 13.18 -1.63
C ARG A 60 -2.35 14.00 -0.83
N HIS A 61 -3.60 13.57 -0.77
CA HIS A 61 -4.72 14.38 -0.26
C HIS A 61 -5.38 13.78 0.99
N GLU A 62 -5.21 12.48 1.22
CA GLU A 62 -5.82 11.72 2.31
C GLU A 62 -4.74 10.97 3.12
N MET A 63 -3.50 11.47 3.08
CA MET A 63 -2.34 10.88 3.74
C MET A 63 -2.58 10.51 5.22
N PRO A 64 -3.31 11.31 6.03
CA PRO A 64 -3.60 10.92 7.41
C PRO A 64 -4.37 9.60 7.54
N GLU A 65 -5.28 9.28 6.61
CA GLU A 65 -6.04 8.02 6.61
C GLU A 65 -5.11 6.84 6.28
N VAL A 66 -4.33 6.97 5.20
CA VAL A 66 -3.34 5.94 4.80
C VAL A 66 -2.34 5.68 5.94
N ALA A 67 -1.88 6.73 6.62
CA ALA A 67 -0.97 6.60 7.75
C ALA A 67 -1.61 5.87 8.95
N ARG A 68 -2.88 6.14 9.26
CA ARG A 68 -3.62 5.45 10.35
C ARG A 68 -3.74 3.97 10.06
N ASP A 69 -4.07 3.59 8.84
CA ASP A 69 -4.20 2.18 8.46
C ASP A 69 -2.87 1.43 8.57
N LEU A 70 -1.78 2.04 8.12
CA LEU A 70 -0.43 1.45 8.23
C LEU A 70 0.00 1.30 9.70
N ILE A 71 -0.26 2.31 10.54
CA ILE A 71 0.03 2.26 11.97
C ILE A 71 -0.80 1.18 12.66
N ALA A 72 -2.09 1.05 12.31
CA ALA A 72 -2.96 0.00 12.84
C ALA A 72 -2.48 -1.41 12.46
N LEU A 73 -1.79 -1.54 11.32
CA LEU A 73 -1.15 -2.77 10.87
C LEU A 73 0.26 -3.00 11.45
N GLY A 74 0.71 -2.12 12.36
CA GLY A 74 1.95 -2.27 13.10
C GLY A 74 3.18 -1.62 12.45
N VAL A 75 3.00 -0.76 11.45
CA VAL A 75 4.09 0.09 10.95
C VAL A 75 4.41 1.15 12.01
N PRO A 76 5.65 1.22 12.53
CA PRO A 76 6.02 2.26 13.48
C PRO A 76 5.91 3.64 12.83
N GLY A 77 5.18 4.56 13.45
CA GLY A 77 4.99 5.89 12.88
C GLY A 77 4.08 6.79 13.72
N ARG A 78 3.87 8.01 13.22
CA ARG A 78 2.89 8.97 13.72
C ARG A 78 2.04 9.46 12.56
N VAL A 79 0.77 9.75 12.82
CA VAL A 79 -0.07 10.44 11.85
C VAL A 79 0.48 11.86 11.70
N PRO A 80 0.77 12.34 10.47
CA PRO A 80 1.17 13.72 10.26
C PRO A 80 0.05 14.66 10.72
N ASP A 81 0.39 15.73 11.44
CA ASP A 81 -0.57 16.79 11.74
C ASP A 81 -1.09 17.34 10.41
N SER A 82 -2.41 17.47 10.26
CA SER A 82 -2.99 18.12 9.09
C SER A 82 -2.44 19.54 9.04
N ALA A 83 -1.61 19.84 8.04
CA ALA A 83 -1.19 21.20 7.77
C ALA A 83 -2.48 22.03 7.55
N ALA A 84 -2.72 22.98 8.47
CA ALA A 84 -3.81 23.93 8.41
C ALA A 84 -3.64 24.92 7.26
#